data_AF-A0A956VZH4-F1
#
_entry.id   AF-A0A956VZH4-F1
#
_cell.length_a   1.000
_cell.length_b   1.000
_cell.length_c   1.000
_cell.angle_alpha   90.00
_cell.angle_beta   90.00
_cell.angle_gamma   90.00
#
_symmetry.space_group_name_H-M   'P 1'
#
loop_
_entity.id
_entity.type
_entity.pdbx_description
1 polymer ?
#
loop_
_entity_poly.entity_id
_entity_poly.type
_entity_poly.pdbx_seq_one_letter_code
_entity_poly.pdbx_strand_id
1 'polypeptide(L)' 'LNPVKQGMFAPGSRIPVVGPELLRETEPDYVVIMPWNLKEEIAEQHAYIRDWGGQFVTFLPEVRVLNDAGEWTRP' A
#
# COMPACT_ATOMS: atom_id res chain seq x y z
N LEU A 1 12.72 -0.27 6.64
CA LEU A 1 12.98 0.27 5.29
C LEU A 1 14.42 -0.05 4.90
N ASN A 2 14.67 -0.59 3.70
CA ASN A 2 16.02 -0.80 3.19
C ASN A 2 16.44 0.45 2.38
N PRO A 3 17.37 1.29 2.88
CA PRO A 3 17.75 2.55 2.22
C PRO A 3 18.33 2.35 0.81
N VAL A 4 18.87 1.17 0.51
CA VAL A 4 19.57 0.86 -0.75
C VAL A 4 18.62 0.88 -1.95
N LYS A 5 17.32 0.68 -1.75
CA LYS A 5 16.35 0.61 -2.85
C LYS A 5 15.73 1.97 -3.22
N GLN A 6 15.90 3.01 -2.41
CA GLN A 6 15.31 4.32 -2.67
C GLN A 6 15.99 5.01 -3.86
N GLY A 7 15.19 5.56 -4.78
CA GLY A 7 15.70 6.17 -6.03
C GLY A 7 16.00 5.18 -7.16
N MET A 8 15.75 3.88 -6.93
CA MET A 8 15.80 2.85 -7.97
C MET A 8 14.41 2.60 -8.57
N PHE A 9 14.37 1.86 -9.68
CA PHE A 9 13.13 1.44 -10.33
C PHE A 9 12.88 -0.05 -10.12
N ALA A 10 11.61 -0.42 -9.93
CA ALA A 10 11.19 -1.80 -9.93
C ALA A 10 11.54 -2.45 -11.30
N PRO A 11 12.19 -3.62 -11.31
CA PRO A 11 12.55 -4.28 -12.56
C PRO A 11 11.30 -4.67 -13.35
N GLY A 12 11.34 -4.48 -14.67
CA GLY A 12 10.20 -4.75 -15.57
C GLY A 12 9.21 -3.59 -15.67
N SER A 13 8.54 -3.24 -14.57
CA SER A 13 7.49 -2.20 -14.57
C SER A 13 8.02 -0.77 -14.58
N ARG A 14 9.28 -0.57 -14.19
CA ARG A 14 9.91 0.75 -14.00
C ARG A 14 9.13 1.67 -13.05
N ILE A 15 8.44 1.09 -12.06
CA ILE A 15 7.80 1.88 -10.99
C ILE A 15 8.90 2.44 -10.07
N PRO A 16 8.92 3.75 -9.76
CA PRO A 16 9.93 4.32 -8.87
C PRO A 16 9.76 3.79 -7.44
N VAL A 17 10.88 3.43 -6.81
CA VAL A 17 10.91 3.04 -5.40
C VAL A 17 11.19 4.28 -4.57
N VAL A 18 10.15 4.74 -3.89
CA VAL A 18 10.12 5.97 -3.09
C VAL A 18 9.95 5.65 -1.60
N GLY A 19 10.16 6.65 -0.75
CA GLY A 19 9.86 6.56 0.68
C GLY A 19 8.36 6.68 0.98
N PRO A 20 7.92 6.27 2.18
CA PRO A 20 6.53 6.35 2.61
C PRO A 20 6.01 7.79 2.75
N GLU A 21 6.89 8.79 2.81
CA GLU A 21 6.55 10.20 2.92
C GLU A 21 5.66 10.65 1.75
N LEU A 22 5.89 10.06 0.55
CA LEU A 22 5.11 10.36 -0.64
C LEU A 22 3.61 10.00 -0.48
N LEU A 23 3.27 9.02 0.38
CA LEU A 23 1.88 8.63 0.60
C LEU A 23 1.04 9.80 1.15
N ARG A 24 1.63 10.62 2.03
CA ARG A 24 0.96 11.81 2.57
C ARG A 24 0.98 12.99 1.61
N GLU A 25 1.96 13.07 0.72
CA GLU A 25 2.05 14.15 -0.25
C GLU A 25 1.07 13.96 -1.42
N THR A 26 0.87 12.71 -1.85
CA THR A 26 0.06 12.40 -3.04
C THR A 26 -1.35 11.92 -2.70
N GLU A 27 -1.63 11.59 -1.44
CA GLU A 27 -2.95 11.16 -0.95
C GLU A 27 -3.68 10.19 -1.90
N PRO A 28 -3.09 9.02 -2.22
CA PRO A 28 -3.65 8.13 -3.23
C PRO A 28 -4.99 7.52 -2.79
N ASP A 29 -5.90 7.33 -3.74
CA ASP A 29 -7.17 6.61 -3.53
C ASP A 29 -6.93 5.14 -3.14
N TYR A 30 -5.91 4.52 -3.74
CA TYR A 30 -5.59 3.11 -3.53
C TYR A 30 -4.10 2.87 -3.28
N VAL A 31 -3.81 2.10 -2.24
CA VAL A 31 -2.46 1.64 -1.90
C VAL A 31 -2.40 0.12 -2.02
N VAL A 32 -1.66 -0.35 -3.02
CA VAL A 32 -1.49 -1.77 -3.27
C VAL A 32 -0.38 -2.35 -2.41
N ILE A 33 -0.72 -3.29 -1.53
CA ILE A 33 0.23 -4.03 -0.72
C ILE A 33 0.75 -5.22 -1.53
N MET A 34 1.96 -5.05 -2.07
CA MET A 34 2.68 -6.10 -2.81
C MET A 34 3.03 -7.32 -1.94
N PRO A 35 3.63 -7.17 -0.74
CA PRO A 35 3.84 -8.29 0.18
C PRO A 35 2.54 -8.60 0.92
N TRP A 36 1.62 -9.29 0.23
CA TRP A 36 0.28 -9.64 0.74
C TRP A 36 0.30 -10.41 2.06
N ASN A 37 1.42 -11.07 2.38
CA ASN A 37 1.64 -11.79 3.63
C ASN A 37 1.87 -10.87 4.86
N LEU A 38 2.13 -9.58 4.64
CA LEU A 38 2.30 -8.56 5.70
C LEU A 38 1.18 -7.51 5.66
N LYS A 39 0.05 -7.83 5.03
CA LYS A 39 -1.03 -6.87 4.78
C LYS A 39 -1.60 -6.29 6.07
N GLU A 40 -1.75 -7.08 7.13
CA GLU A 40 -2.26 -6.59 8.42
C GLU A 40 -1.28 -5.59 9.04
N GLU A 41 0.00 -5.96 9.16
CA GLU A 41 1.04 -5.11 9.75
C GLU A 41 1.23 -3.80 8.98
N ILE A 42 1.21 -3.86 7.64
CA ILE A 42 1.35 -2.67 6.78
C ILE A 42 0.12 -1.76 6.91
N ALA A 43 -1.08 -2.33 6.90
CA ALA A 43 -2.31 -1.54 7.06
C ALA A 43 -2.37 -0.88 8.45
N GLU A 44 -1.86 -1.53 9.49
CA GLU A 44 -1.76 -0.96 10.84
C GLU A 44 -0.71 0.16 10.91
N GLN A 45 0.52 -0.08 10.43
CA GLN A 45 1.59 0.93 10.42
C GLN A 45 1.25 2.17 9.60
N HIS A 46 0.41 2.02 8.58
CA HIS A 46 -0.01 3.09 7.69
C HIS A 46 -1.50 3.40 7.79
N ALA A 47 -2.13 3.15 8.94
CA ALA A 47 -3.58 3.36 9.15
C ALA A 47 -4.05 4.80 8.84
N TYR A 48 -3.14 5.78 8.95
CA TYR A 48 -3.37 7.18 8.59
C TYR A 48 -3.77 7.39 7.12
N ILE A 49 -3.58 6.41 6.23
CA ILE A 49 -4.05 6.48 4.83
C ILE A 49 -5.57 6.71 4.76
N ARG A 50 -6.31 6.26 5.77
CA ARG A 50 -7.75 6.48 5.85
C ARG A 50 -8.14 7.93 6.11
N ASP A 51 -7.23 8.76 6.63
CA ASP A 51 -7.54 10.14 7.02
C ASP A 51 -7.98 10.99 5.81
N TRP A 52 -7.50 10.66 4.60
CA TRP A 52 -7.92 11.27 3.32
C TRP A 52 -8.84 10.36 2.50
N GLY A 53 -9.27 9.21 3.04
CA GLY A 53 -10.15 8.26 2.34
C GLY A 53 -9.44 7.25 1.45
N GLY A 54 -8.11 7.12 1.54
CA GLY A 54 -7.37 6.09 0.80
C GLY A 54 -7.68 4.67 1.28
N GLN A 55 -7.66 3.71 0.37
CA GLN A 55 -7.97 2.30 0.64
C GLN A 55 -6.78 1.38 0.36
N PHE A 56 -6.60 0.35 1.19
CA PHE A 56 -5.59 -0.69 0.94
C PHE A 56 -6.14 -1.80 0.06
N VAL A 57 -5.30 -2.31 -0.85
CA VAL A 57 -5.65 -3.39 -1.77
C VAL A 57 -4.56 -4.47 -1.76
N THR A 58 -4.96 -5.73 -1.74
CA THR A 58 -4.09 -6.88 -2.03
C THR A 58 -4.62 -7.63 -3.24
N PHE A 59 -3.75 -8.23 -4.05
CA PHE A 59 -4.13 -8.93 -5.29
C PHE A 59 -3.90 -10.44 -5.25
N LEU A 60 -3.33 -10.98 -4.17
CA LEU A 60 -3.08 -12.42 -3.99
C LEU A 60 -3.62 -12.89 -2.63
N PRO A 61 -4.21 -14.12 -2.56
CA PRO A 61 -4.55 -15.01 -3.68
C PRO A 61 -5.75 -14.51 -4.52
N GLU A 62 -6.50 -13.53 -4.02
CA GLU A 62 -7.60 -12.87 -4.71
C GLU A 62 -7.54 -11.37 -4.42
N VAL A 63 -8.21 -10.57 -5.24
CA VAL A 63 -8.35 -9.14 -4.95
C VAL A 63 -9.17 -8.96 -3.67
N ARG A 64 -8.60 -8.19 -2.74
CA ARG A 64 -9.26 -7.77 -1.50
C ARG A 64 -9.02 -6.29 -1.28
N VAL A 65 -10.05 -5.59 -0.83
CA VAL A 65 -10.01 -4.18 -0.44
C VAL A 65 -10.32 -4.10 1.06
N LEU A 66 -9.54 -3.28 1.77
CA LEU A 66 -9.80 -2.99 3.17
C LEU A 66 -10.94 -1.96 3.27
N ASN A 67 -12.10 -2.37 3.79
CA ASN A 67 -13.26 -1.48 3.96
C ASN A 67 -13.11 -0.60 5.21
N ASP A 68 -14.01 0.38 5.42
CA ASP A 68 -13.95 1.27 6.59
C ASP A 68 -14.12 0.56 7.95
N ALA A 69 -14.74 -0.63 7.95
CA ALA A 69 -14.89 -1.46 9.14
C ALA A 69 -13.60 -2.20 9.55
N GLY A 70 -12.52 -2.09 8.77
CA GLY A 70 -11.27 -2.81 9.04
C GLY A 70 -11.23 -4.23 8.49
N GLU A 71 -12.16 -4.60 7.62
CA GLU A 71 -12.29 -5.94 7.07
C GLU A 71 -11.79 -6.02 5.63
N TRP A 72 -11.05 -7.10 5.32
CA TRP A 72 -10.60 -7.40 3.97
C TRP A 72 -11.73 -8.07 3.19
N THR A 73 -12.39 -7.31 2.33
CA THR A 73 -13.55 -7.77 1.55
C THR A 73 -13.20 -7.92 0.07
N ARG A 74 -13.96 -8.73 -0.66
CA ARG A 74 -13.91 -8.69 -2.13
C ARG A 74 -14.47 -7.33 -2.58
N PRO A 75 -13.87 -6.67 -3.58
CA PRO A 75 -14.41 -5.43 -4.13
C PRO A 75 -15.83 -5.62 -4.68
#